data_AF-A0AA40K0F1-F1
#
_entry.id   AF-A0AA40K0F1-F1
#
_cell.length_a   1.000
_cell.length_b   1.000
_cell.length_c   1.000
_cell.angle_alpha   90.00
_cell.angle_beta   90.00
_cell.angle_gamma   90.00
#
_symmetry.space_group_name_H-M   'P 1'
#
loop_
_entity.id
_entity.type
_entity.pdbx_description
1 polymer ?
#
loop_
_entity_poly.entity_id
_entity_poly.type
_entity_poly.pdbx_seq_one_letter_code
_entity_poly.pdbx_strand_id
1 'polypeptide(L)'
;MKDVYLDESVFPLRHPEEARLLGHFVRNLASWLDLCDPARSFETIVPHRASTCTVLINAIFALSSRHMSHIQKIESGGRAGREHGDPLSTLRYGNSCSVKLRPVLEYDETMSDGNMFAAAIILRVWEEMDVINTGKDYEGYMLSINHFVEKGGQLRDSCLIPGSLGAASFWVGLRQEIYVAVVTLREVRLRLVGSLVDPLRSFEATDDHTWANRAVLHCAEVLNFVHGPRSPDRWNELQRWNVLWEKSLPESYAPIFQEDGARYAFPAIWYRQSCHVIGVQHHLLAQLFILSSDNTEQWGYGAKIALRERIQRVVRKICGIGLGNQWTPPSVFTACMAISAFGDWFQDRRDQEEMMRLLIKTEQDHARPTESVREKMRKAWGWVSAGGNGEAVISYPG
;
A
#
# COMPACT_ATOMS: atom_id res chain seq x y z
N MET A 1 21.01 -22.77 -4.38
CA MET A 1 21.28 -21.50 -5.10
C MET A 1 21.60 -21.63 -6.59
N LYS A 2 22.13 -22.75 -7.13
CA LYS A 2 22.52 -22.86 -8.56
C LYS A 2 21.37 -22.65 -9.58
N ASP A 3 20.11 -22.81 -9.19
CA ASP A 3 18.94 -22.55 -10.06
C ASP A 3 18.35 -21.12 -9.89
N VAL A 4 18.84 -20.37 -8.89
CA VAL A 4 18.37 -19.02 -8.55
C VAL A 4 19.24 -17.94 -9.20
N TYR A 5 20.55 -18.20 -9.26
CA TYR A 5 21.55 -17.30 -9.81
C TYR A 5 22.22 -17.89 -11.03
N LEU A 6 22.30 -17.08 -12.08
CA LEU A 6 23.05 -17.38 -13.29
C LEU A 6 24.47 -16.85 -13.14
N ASP A 7 25.43 -17.59 -13.69
CA ASP A 7 26.84 -17.17 -13.76
C ASP A 7 27.03 -15.97 -14.71
N GLU A 8 26.16 -15.86 -15.73
CA GLU A 8 26.17 -14.78 -16.71
C GLU A 8 24.86 -13.98 -16.71
N SER A 9 24.95 -12.72 -17.10
CA SER A 9 23.79 -11.84 -17.23
C SER A 9 22.88 -12.28 -18.38
N VAL A 10 21.56 -12.25 -18.18
CA VAL A 10 20.56 -12.46 -19.25
C VAL A 10 20.44 -11.28 -20.20
N PHE A 11 21.17 -10.19 -19.96
CA PHE A 11 21.15 -9.02 -20.82
C PHE A 11 22.18 -9.12 -21.96
N PRO A 12 21.82 -8.69 -23.19
CA PRO A 12 20.53 -8.13 -23.59
C PRO A 12 19.41 -9.18 -23.68
N LEU A 13 18.20 -8.81 -23.26
CA LEU A 13 17.01 -9.67 -23.40
C LEU A 13 16.73 -9.95 -24.88
N ARG A 14 16.47 -11.22 -25.21
CA ARG A 14 16.27 -11.66 -26.60
C ARG A 14 14.82 -11.55 -27.07
N HIS A 15 13.87 -11.54 -26.14
CA HIS A 15 12.44 -11.44 -26.45
C HIS A 15 11.93 -10.01 -26.27
N PRO A 16 11.34 -9.37 -27.30
CA PRO A 16 10.80 -8.01 -27.19
C PRO A 16 9.73 -7.85 -26.11
N GLU A 17 8.93 -8.90 -25.87
CA GLU A 17 7.92 -8.92 -24.80
C GLU A 17 8.57 -8.78 -23.42
N GLU A 18 9.63 -9.54 -23.14
CA GLU A 18 10.37 -9.47 -21.87
C GLU A 18 11.01 -8.10 -21.66
N ALA A 19 11.58 -7.51 -22.72
CA ALA A 19 12.08 -6.14 -22.68
C ALA A 19 10.97 -5.11 -22.39
N ARG A 20 9.77 -5.28 -22.97
CA ARG A 20 8.60 -4.45 -22.68
C ARG A 20 8.15 -4.58 -21.22
N LEU A 21 8.12 -5.80 -20.67
CA LEU A 21 7.74 -6.06 -19.28
C LEU A 21 8.73 -5.44 -18.29
N LEU A 22 10.04 -5.65 -18.48
CA LEU A 22 11.07 -5.02 -17.65
C LEU A 22 10.97 -3.48 -17.71
N GLY A 23 10.84 -2.92 -18.91
CA GLY A 23 10.68 -1.48 -19.10
C GLY A 23 9.37 -0.93 -18.53
N HIS A 24 8.32 -1.74 -18.44
CA HIS A 24 7.05 -1.37 -17.80
C HIS A 24 7.20 -1.32 -16.28
N PHE A 25 7.86 -2.31 -15.67
CA PHE A 25 8.15 -2.31 -14.24
C PHE A 25 8.91 -1.05 -13.80
N VAL A 26 10.04 -0.77 -14.45
CA VAL A 26 10.91 0.36 -14.09
C VAL A 26 10.17 1.69 -14.19
N ARG A 27 9.39 1.90 -15.26
CA ARG A 27 8.73 3.20 -15.51
C ARG A 27 7.43 3.40 -14.74
N ASN A 28 6.69 2.34 -14.45
CA ASN A 28 5.30 2.46 -13.98
C ASN A 28 5.06 1.86 -12.60
N LEU A 29 5.88 0.89 -12.14
CA LEU A 29 5.58 0.09 -10.94
C LEU A 29 6.63 0.24 -9.85
N ALA A 30 7.91 0.41 -10.20
CA ALA A 30 8.99 0.54 -9.23
C ALA A 30 8.78 1.74 -8.28
N SER A 31 8.28 2.86 -8.81
CA SER A 31 7.95 4.06 -8.04
C SER A 31 6.87 3.84 -6.97
N TRP A 32 6.07 2.78 -7.08
CA TRP A 32 5.08 2.42 -6.05
C TRP A 32 5.76 1.83 -4.81
N LEU A 33 6.96 1.28 -4.97
CA LEU A 33 7.71 0.59 -3.93
C LEU A 33 8.75 1.55 -3.30
N ASP A 34 9.31 2.45 -4.08
CA ASP A 34 10.41 3.35 -3.68
C ASP A 34 10.00 4.62 -2.89
N LEU A 35 8.74 4.71 -2.44
CA LEU A 35 8.15 5.93 -1.85
C LEU A 35 8.97 6.61 -0.75
N CYS A 36 9.59 5.80 0.11
CA CYS A 36 10.40 6.25 1.24
C CYS A 36 11.83 5.70 1.15
N ASP A 37 12.32 5.46 -0.07
CA ASP A 37 13.66 4.97 -0.32
C ASP A 37 14.46 5.97 -1.18
N PRO A 38 15.44 6.70 -0.60
CA PRO A 38 16.24 7.66 -1.34
C PRO A 38 17.07 7.03 -2.46
N ALA A 39 17.40 5.73 -2.36
CA ALA A 39 18.16 5.02 -3.39
C ALA A 39 17.29 4.57 -4.57
N ARG A 40 15.96 4.64 -4.45
CA ARG A 40 15.00 4.08 -5.42
C ARG A 40 15.39 2.65 -5.80
N SER A 41 15.54 1.80 -4.80
CA SER A 41 16.14 0.47 -4.95
C SER A 41 15.35 -0.40 -5.94
N PHE A 42 14.03 -0.31 -5.96
CA PHE A 42 13.21 -1.09 -6.89
C PHE A 42 13.34 -0.59 -8.33
N GLU A 43 13.60 0.70 -8.54
CA GLU A 43 13.81 1.26 -9.88
C GLU A 43 15.24 1.10 -10.38
N THR A 44 16.25 1.26 -9.52
CA THR A 44 17.65 1.41 -9.94
C THR A 44 18.48 0.15 -9.67
N ILE A 45 18.27 -0.52 -8.54
CA ILE A 45 19.08 -1.67 -8.09
C ILE A 45 18.47 -2.99 -8.56
N VAL A 46 17.17 -3.17 -8.33
CA VAL A 46 16.44 -4.42 -8.62
C VAL A 46 16.54 -4.82 -10.10
N PRO A 47 16.36 -3.95 -11.11
CA PRO A 47 16.47 -4.35 -12.52
C PRO A 47 17.87 -4.80 -12.91
N HIS A 48 18.91 -4.19 -12.30
CA HIS A 48 20.29 -4.61 -12.54
C HIS A 48 20.55 -5.99 -11.95
N ARG A 49 20.13 -6.23 -10.71
CA ARG A 49 20.28 -7.53 -10.04
C ARG A 49 19.42 -8.64 -10.66
N ALA A 50 18.28 -8.28 -11.24
CA ALA A 50 17.43 -9.20 -11.99
C ALA A 50 18.15 -9.82 -13.20
N SER A 51 19.23 -9.18 -13.68
CA SER A 51 19.98 -9.70 -14.81
C SER A 51 20.69 -11.04 -14.52
N THR A 52 20.96 -11.36 -13.26
CA THR A 52 21.55 -12.66 -12.85
C THR A 52 20.64 -13.43 -11.89
N CYS A 53 19.63 -12.80 -11.30
CA CYS A 53 18.69 -13.43 -10.39
C CYS A 53 17.39 -13.83 -11.12
N THR A 54 17.23 -15.13 -11.40
CA THR A 54 16.09 -15.67 -12.16
C THR A 54 14.77 -15.46 -11.44
N VAL A 55 14.76 -15.53 -10.12
CA VAL A 55 13.58 -15.29 -9.29
C VAL A 55 13.10 -13.84 -9.43
N LEU A 56 14.02 -12.89 -9.34
CA LEU A 56 13.72 -11.47 -9.36
C LEU A 56 13.20 -11.02 -10.72
N ILE A 57 13.82 -11.46 -11.82
CA ILE A 57 13.35 -11.10 -13.17
C ILE A 57 11.97 -11.71 -13.48
N ASN A 58 11.71 -12.93 -13.03
CA ASN A 58 10.42 -13.57 -13.18
C ASN A 58 9.33 -12.87 -12.36
N ALA A 59 9.64 -12.42 -11.14
CA ALA A 59 8.72 -11.60 -10.34
C ALA A 59 8.37 -10.29 -11.05
N ILE A 60 9.36 -9.60 -11.63
CA ILE A 60 9.18 -8.38 -12.43
C ILE A 60 8.24 -8.63 -13.62
N PHE A 61 8.47 -9.71 -14.37
CA PHE A 61 7.64 -10.07 -15.52
C PHE A 61 6.21 -10.42 -15.11
N ALA A 62 6.03 -11.20 -14.04
CA ALA A 62 4.71 -11.57 -13.54
C ALA A 62 3.88 -10.34 -13.14
N LEU A 63 4.46 -9.45 -12.32
CA LEU A 63 3.79 -8.22 -11.89
C LEU A 63 3.46 -7.30 -13.08
N SER A 64 4.43 -7.05 -13.96
CA SER A 64 4.24 -6.19 -15.12
C SER A 64 3.16 -6.72 -16.06
N SER A 65 3.16 -8.02 -16.31
CA SER A 65 2.20 -8.66 -17.20
C SER A 65 0.78 -8.55 -16.65
N ARG A 66 0.60 -8.81 -15.34
CA ARG A 66 -0.70 -8.64 -14.66
C ARG A 66 -1.21 -7.21 -14.76
N HIS A 67 -0.36 -6.22 -14.46
CA HIS A 67 -0.76 -4.81 -14.51
C HIS A 67 -1.08 -4.34 -15.93
N MET A 68 -0.26 -4.70 -16.92
CA MET A 68 -0.51 -4.34 -18.33
C MET A 68 -1.80 -4.97 -18.86
N SER A 69 -2.06 -6.24 -18.54
CA SER A 69 -3.29 -6.93 -18.93
C SER A 69 -4.53 -6.23 -18.35
N HIS A 70 -4.45 -5.75 -17.11
CA HIS A 70 -5.52 -4.97 -16.51
C HIS A 70 -5.79 -3.66 -17.27
N ILE A 71 -4.75 -2.84 -17.50
CA ILE A 71 -4.89 -1.56 -18.21
C ILE A 71 -5.47 -1.77 -19.61
N GLN A 72 -4.96 -2.75 -20.35
CA GLN A 72 -5.44 -3.05 -21.71
C GLN A 72 -6.91 -3.43 -21.73
N LYS A 73 -7.40 -4.19 -20.74
CA LYS A 73 -8.81 -4.58 -20.63
C LYS A 73 -9.72 -3.36 -20.41
N ILE A 74 -9.25 -2.36 -19.67
CA ILE A 74 -9.98 -1.11 -19.44
C ILE A 74 -9.98 -0.26 -20.71
N GLU A 75 -8.82 -0.05 -21.33
CA GLU A 75 -8.68 0.74 -22.57
C GLU A 75 -9.50 0.17 -23.73
N SER A 76 -9.61 -1.16 -23.82
CA SER A 76 -10.39 -1.83 -24.86
C SER A 76 -11.90 -1.90 -24.59
N GLY A 77 -12.38 -1.27 -23.51
CA GLY A 77 -13.80 -1.28 -23.13
C GLY A 77 -14.34 -2.69 -22.85
N GLY A 78 -13.49 -3.59 -22.33
CA GLY A 78 -13.84 -4.99 -22.08
C GLY A 78 -13.97 -5.87 -23.33
N ARG A 79 -13.74 -5.34 -24.53
CA ARG A 79 -13.65 -6.13 -25.76
C ARG A 79 -12.22 -6.63 -25.89
N ALA A 80 -11.99 -7.93 -25.72
CA ALA A 80 -10.68 -8.53 -25.90
C ALA A 80 -10.26 -8.41 -27.38
N GLY A 81 -9.60 -7.31 -27.73
CA GLY A 81 -8.98 -7.11 -29.04
C GLY A 81 -7.75 -8.00 -29.16
N ARG A 82 -7.72 -8.85 -30.18
CA ARG A 82 -6.69 -9.86 -30.44
C ARG A 82 -5.30 -9.30 -30.79
N GLU A 83 -5.07 -7.99 -30.72
CA GLU A 83 -3.97 -7.40 -31.46
C GLU A 83 -2.68 -7.12 -30.67
N HIS A 84 -2.67 -6.99 -29.32
CA HIS A 84 -1.43 -6.52 -28.64
C HIS A 84 -1.11 -7.12 -27.25
N GLY A 85 -1.75 -8.22 -26.87
CA GLY A 85 -1.41 -8.99 -25.67
C GLY A 85 -2.19 -10.31 -25.65
N ASP A 86 -1.51 -11.42 -25.90
CA ASP A 86 -2.12 -12.75 -25.83
C ASP A 86 -2.52 -13.03 -24.36
N PRO A 87 -3.80 -13.30 -24.04
CA PRO A 87 -4.20 -13.77 -22.72
C PRO A 87 -3.38 -14.99 -22.28
N LEU A 88 -2.90 -15.82 -23.21
CA LEU A 88 -1.97 -16.90 -22.90
C LEU A 88 -0.57 -16.41 -22.51
N SER A 89 -0.03 -15.29 -23.02
CA SER A 89 1.30 -14.81 -22.58
C SER A 89 1.25 -14.26 -21.15
N THR A 90 0.16 -13.57 -20.79
CA THR A 90 -0.10 -13.12 -19.41
C THR A 90 -0.28 -14.30 -18.46
N LEU A 91 -1.03 -15.32 -18.88
CA LEU A 91 -1.20 -16.56 -18.10
C LEU A 91 0.12 -17.36 -18.04
N ARG A 92 0.91 -17.39 -19.10
CA ARG A 92 2.21 -18.10 -19.15
C ARG A 92 3.20 -17.49 -18.17
N TYR A 93 3.43 -16.19 -18.17
CA TYR A 93 4.34 -15.57 -17.20
C TYR A 93 3.74 -15.53 -15.79
N GLY A 94 2.45 -15.19 -15.63
CA GLY A 94 1.79 -15.14 -14.31
C GLY A 94 1.70 -16.50 -13.59
N ASN A 95 1.21 -17.55 -14.25
CA ASN A 95 1.09 -18.88 -13.63
C ASN A 95 2.44 -19.62 -13.56
N SER A 96 3.31 -19.49 -14.57
CA SER A 96 4.60 -20.19 -14.53
C SER A 96 5.55 -19.58 -13.49
N CYS A 97 5.49 -18.26 -13.25
CA CYS A 97 6.33 -17.63 -12.23
C CYS A 97 5.79 -17.92 -10.82
N SER A 98 4.49 -17.72 -10.55
CA SER A 98 3.93 -17.96 -9.21
C SER A 98 4.09 -19.40 -8.71
N VAL A 99 3.93 -20.41 -9.59
CA VAL A 99 4.10 -21.83 -9.24
C VAL A 99 5.57 -22.20 -9.00
N LYS A 100 6.51 -21.62 -9.74
CA LYS A 100 7.94 -21.95 -9.63
C LYS A 100 8.64 -21.21 -8.49
N LEU A 101 8.13 -20.05 -8.07
CA LEU A 101 8.78 -19.19 -7.08
C LEU A 101 8.41 -19.52 -5.63
N ARG A 102 7.21 -20.08 -5.39
CA ARG A 102 6.76 -20.44 -4.04
C ARG A 102 7.71 -21.38 -3.29
N PRO A 103 8.19 -22.50 -3.87
CA PRO A 103 9.13 -23.38 -3.18
C PRO A 103 10.47 -22.71 -2.88
N VAL A 104 10.91 -21.78 -3.74
CA VAL A 104 12.22 -21.11 -3.59
C VAL A 104 12.24 -20.17 -2.40
N LEU A 105 11.09 -19.57 -2.05
CA LEU A 105 10.93 -18.66 -0.91
C LEU A 105 10.69 -19.40 0.42
N GLU A 106 10.65 -20.73 0.43
CA GLU A 106 10.45 -21.54 1.64
C GLU A 106 11.77 -22.09 2.22
N TYR A 107 12.92 -21.86 1.56
CA TYR A 107 14.23 -22.33 2.02
C TYR A 107 14.93 -21.31 2.94
N ASP A 108 15.31 -21.74 4.14
CA ASP A 108 16.01 -20.91 5.14
C ASP A 108 17.29 -20.22 4.59
N GLU A 109 18.04 -20.88 3.69
CA GLU A 109 19.25 -20.31 3.08
C GLU A 109 18.99 -19.03 2.27
N THR A 110 17.77 -18.88 1.74
CA THR A 110 17.36 -17.72 0.94
C THR A 110 16.96 -16.51 1.80
N MET A 111 16.74 -16.70 3.11
CA MET A 111 16.20 -15.68 4.02
C MET A 111 17.20 -14.57 4.38
N SER A 112 18.48 -14.73 4.06
CA SER A 112 19.51 -13.69 4.18
C SER A 112 19.72 -12.90 2.87
N ASP A 113 19.01 -13.26 1.80
CA ASP A 113 19.22 -12.68 0.48
C ASP A 113 18.23 -11.55 0.19
N GLY A 114 18.76 -10.32 0.07
CA GLY A 114 17.95 -9.14 -0.24
C GLY A 114 17.23 -9.23 -1.59
N ASN A 115 17.72 -10.02 -2.56
CA ASN A 115 17.04 -10.19 -3.85
C ASN A 115 15.80 -11.08 -3.72
N MET A 116 15.85 -12.10 -2.86
CA MET A 116 14.70 -12.97 -2.59
C MET A 116 13.63 -12.20 -1.82
N PHE A 117 14.05 -11.35 -0.87
CA PHE A 117 13.12 -10.49 -0.15
C PHE A 117 12.45 -9.47 -1.10
N ALA A 118 13.21 -8.82 -1.98
CA ALA A 118 12.66 -7.92 -2.99
C ALA A 118 11.70 -8.64 -3.95
N ALA A 119 11.99 -9.88 -4.34
CA ALA A 119 11.09 -10.68 -5.16
C ALA A 119 9.77 -10.99 -4.43
N ALA A 120 9.82 -11.34 -3.13
CA ALA A 120 8.62 -11.54 -2.32
C ALA A 120 7.75 -10.27 -2.24
N ILE A 121 8.37 -9.09 -2.11
CA ILE A 121 7.66 -7.80 -2.15
C ILE A 121 6.94 -7.59 -3.48
N ILE A 122 7.61 -7.82 -4.61
CA ILE A 122 7.03 -7.67 -5.96
C ILE A 122 5.87 -8.65 -6.16
N LEU A 123 6.04 -9.90 -5.74
CA LEU A 123 5.02 -10.93 -5.84
C LEU A 123 3.84 -10.68 -4.91
N ARG A 124 4.05 -10.02 -3.76
CA ARG A 124 2.96 -9.55 -2.91
C ARG A 124 2.10 -8.51 -3.61
N VAL A 125 2.69 -7.56 -4.35
CA VAL A 125 1.91 -6.62 -5.17
C VAL A 125 1.12 -7.35 -6.26
N TRP A 126 1.73 -8.37 -6.88
CA TRP A 126 1.04 -9.20 -7.87
C TRP A 126 -0.17 -9.93 -7.26
N GLU A 127 0.00 -10.54 -6.07
CA GLU A 127 -1.07 -11.22 -5.33
C GLU A 127 -2.20 -10.27 -4.97
N GLU A 128 -1.88 -9.05 -4.55
CA GLU A 128 -2.87 -8.01 -4.26
C GLU A 128 -3.67 -7.61 -5.51
N MET A 129 -3.04 -7.50 -6.68
CA MET A 129 -3.75 -7.24 -7.94
C MET A 129 -4.61 -8.44 -8.37
N ASP A 130 -4.17 -9.66 -8.06
CA ASP A 130 -4.85 -10.87 -8.51
C ASP A 130 -6.17 -11.15 -7.78
N VAL A 131 -6.43 -10.47 -6.65
CA VAL A 131 -7.72 -10.53 -5.96
C VAL A 131 -8.89 -10.14 -6.88
N ILE A 132 -8.66 -9.32 -7.91
CA ILE A 132 -9.67 -9.00 -8.95
C ILE A 132 -10.16 -10.27 -9.68
N ASN A 133 -9.31 -11.28 -9.84
CA ASN A 133 -9.65 -12.52 -10.54
C ASN A 133 -10.02 -13.66 -9.57
N THR A 134 -9.36 -13.73 -8.41
CA THR A 134 -9.56 -14.82 -7.44
C THR A 134 -10.69 -14.52 -6.45
N GLY A 135 -11.06 -13.25 -6.28
CA GLY A 135 -11.99 -12.77 -5.25
C GLY A 135 -11.44 -12.86 -3.83
N LYS A 136 -10.19 -13.30 -3.64
CA LYS A 136 -9.59 -13.52 -2.31
C LYS A 136 -8.11 -13.18 -2.27
N ASP A 137 -7.73 -12.43 -1.25
CA ASP A 137 -6.34 -12.27 -0.82
C ASP A 137 -5.92 -13.50 0.00
N TYR A 138 -4.94 -14.25 -0.49
CA TYR A 138 -4.42 -15.45 0.19
C TYR A 138 -3.31 -15.14 1.20
N GLU A 139 -2.78 -13.91 1.19
CA GLU A 139 -1.68 -13.48 2.06
C GLU A 139 -0.42 -14.39 1.98
N GLY A 140 -0.24 -15.14 0.89
CA GLY A 140 0.83 -16.14 0.77
C GLY A 140 2.21 -15.49 0.76
N TYR A 141 2.39 -14.43 -0.03
CA TYR A 141 3.66 -13.70 -0.05
C TYR A 141 3.81 -12.78 1.17
N MET A 142 2.71 -12.41 1.82
CA MET A 142 2.78 -11.70 3.12
C MET A 142 3.39 -12.60 4.19
N LEU A 143 3.04 -13.89 4.22
CA LEU A 143 3.70 -14.87 5.08
C LEU A 143 5.19 -14.99 4.78
N SER A 144 5.59 -15.02 3.50
CA SER A 144 7.00 -15.02 3.11
C SER A 144 7.73 -13.77 3.61
N ILE A 145 7.14 -12.58 3.46
CA ILE A 145 7.69 -11.31 3.97
C ILE A 145 7.90 -11.37 5.50
N ASN A 146 6.92 -11.88 6.25
CA ASN A 146 7.06 -12.07 7.70
C ASN A 146 8.24 -13.00 8.02
N HIS A 147 8.38 -14.09 7.27
CA HIS A 147 9.47 -15.04 7.47
C HIS A 147 10.86 -14.43 7.21
N PHE A 148 11.02 -13.64 6.14
CA PHE A 148 12.24 -12.88 5.86
C PHE A 148 12.62 -11.97 7.03
N VAL A 149 11.65 -11.29 7.62
CA VAL A 149 11.90 -10.37 8.74
C VAL A 149 12.22 -11.12 10.03
N GLU A 150 11.49 -12.20 10.34
CA GLU A 150 11.72 -13.01 11.54
C GLU A 150 13.08 -13.69 11.54
N LYS A 151 13.45 -14.34 10.43
CA LYS A 151 14.72 -15.06 10.27
C LYS A 151 15.87 -14.10 9.99
N GLY A 152 15.69 -13.19 9.04
CA GLY A 152 16.71 -12.21 8.66
C GLY A 152 17.15 -11.33 9.82
N GLY A 153 16.25 -10.99 10.76
CA GLY A 153 16.59 -10.23 11.96
C GLY A 153 17.43 -10.99 13.01
N GLN A 154 17.59 -12.31 12.86
CA GLN A 154 18.35 -13.16 13.79
C GLN A 154 19.70 -13.62 13.24
N LEU A 155 19.94 -13.43 11.94
CA LEU A 155 21.15 -13.89 11.26
C LEU A 155 22.28 -12.88 11.36
N ARG A 156 23.52 -13.38 11.48
CA ARG A 156 24.75 -12.57 11.52
C ARG A 156 24.98 -11.78 10.22
N ASP A 157 24.63 -12.38 9.09
CA ASP A 157 24.70 -11.79 7.75
C ASP A 157 23.31 -11.31 7.30
N SER A 158 22.65 -10.53 8.16
CA SER A 158 21.30 -10.01 7.88
C SER A 158 21.28 -9.11 6.65
N CYS A 159 20.29 -9.28 5.77
CA CYS A 159 20.03 -8.30 4.72
C CYS A 159 19.29 -7.05 5.25
N LEU A 160 18.88 -7.00 6.52
CA LEU A 160 18.06 -5.94 7.12
C LEU A 160 18.92 -4.84 7.77
N ILE A 161 19.80 -4.25 6.96
CA ILE A 161 20.75 -3.20 7.35
C ILE A 161 20.30 -1.87 6.71
N PRO A 162 20.33 -0.73 7.43
CA PRO A 162 20.00 0.56 6.84
C PRO A 162 20.72 0.81 5.50
N GLY A 163 19.97 1.28 4.50
CA GLY A 163 20.48 1.53 3.15
C GLY A 163 20.63 0.29 2.26
N SER A 164 20.33 -0.92 2.74
CA SER A 164 20.34 -2.14 1.93
C SER A 164 19.02 -2.32 1.15
N LEU A 165 19.05 -3.19 0.13
CA LEU A 165 17.83 -3.64 -0.55
C LEU A 165 16.86 -4.36 0.42
N GLY A 166 17.38 -5.06 1.43
CA GLY A 166 16.53 -5.71 2.45
C GLY A 166 15.82 -4.68 3.35
N ALA A 167 16.47 -3.58 3.71
CA ALA A 167 15.82 -2.47 4.41
C ALA A 167 14.77 -1.77 3.54
N ALA A 168 15.07 -1.52 2.26
CA ALA A 168 14.07 -1.00 1.32
C ALA A 168 12.85 -1.93 1.22
N SER A 169 13.09 -3.24 1.13
CA SER A 169 12.04 -4.27 1.09
C SER A 169 11.23 -4.32 2.39
N PHE A 170 11.89 -4.19 3.55
CA PHE A 170 11.21 -4.11 4.85
C PHE A 170 10.22 -2.94 4.91
N TRP A 171 10.61 -1.74 4.47
CA TRP A 171 9.72 -0.58 4.51
C TRP A 171 8.53 -0.72 3.58
N VAL A 172 8.69 -1.37 2.42
CA VAL A 172 7.56 -1.73 1.55
C VAL A 172 6.65 -2.74 2.24
N GLY A 173 7.24 -3.81 2.80
CA GLY A 173 6.51 -4.87 3.48
C GLY A 173 5.71 -4.36 4.68
N LEU A 174 6.25 -3.41 5.44
CA LEU A 174 5.54 -2.77 6.56
C LEU A 174 4.32 -1.99 6.07
N ARG A 175 4.41 -1.27 4.95
CA ARG A 175 3.25 -0.57 4.37
C ARG A 175 2.20 -1.56 3.84
N GLN A 176 2.62 -2.67 3.23
CA GLN A 176 1.72 -3.76 2.81
C GLN A 176 1.01 -4.38 4.02
N GLU A 177 1.73 -4.62 5.11
CA GLU A 177 1.14 -5.17 6.34
C GLU A 177 0.19 -4.18 7.02
N ILE A 178 0.50 -2.88 7.04
CA ILE A 178 -0.42 -1.83 7.51
C ILE A 178 -1.74 -1.89 6.73
N TYR A 179 -1.67 -2.06 5.40
CA TYR A 179 -2.88 -2.22 4.59
C TYR A 179 -3.72 -3.42 5.04
N VAL A 180 -3.09 -4.58 5.23
CA VAL A 180 -3.80 -5.79 5.67
C VAL A 180 -4.38 -5.59 7.08
N ALA A 181 -3.61 -5.02 8.00
CA ALA A 181 -4.03 -4.71 9.36
C ALA A 181 -5.28 -3.82 9.39
N VAL A 182 -5.31 -2.76 8.57
CA VAL A 182 -6.44 -1.84 8.44
C VAL A 182 -7.68 -2.52 7.87
N VAL A 183 -7.53 -3.27 6.77
CA VAL A 183 -8.68 -3.89 6.08
C VAL A 183 -9.29 -5.03 6.87
N THR A 184 -8.46 -5.80 7.59
CA THR A 184 -8.89 -6.97 8.37
C THR A 184 -9.08 -6.68 9.86
N LEU A 185 -8.85 -5.43 10.30
CA LEU A 185 -9.04 -4.95 11.69
C LEU A 185 -8.21 -5.74 12.71
N ARG A 186 -6.91 -5.94 12.42
CA ARG A 186 -5.98 -6.70 13.26
C ARG A 186 -4.68 -5.93 13.53
N GLU A 187 -3.87 -6.44 14.46
CA GLU A 187 -2.50 -5.97 14.69
C GLU A 187 -1.60 -6.20 13.46
N VAL A 188 -0.59 -5.35 13.31
CA VAL A 188 0.52 -5.51 12.37
C VAL A 188 1.39 -6.68 12.85
N ARG A 189 1.41 -7.78 12.10
CA ARG A 189 2.17 -8.99 12.44
C ARG A 189 3.64 -8.90 12.05
N LEU A 190 3.97 -8.02 11.09
CA LEU A 190 5.35 -7.83 10.68
C LEU A 190 6.18 -7.29 11.85
N ARG A 191 7.16 -8.09 12.28
CA ARG A 191 8.06 -7.73 13.38
C ARG A 191 8.81 -6.45 13.07
N LEU A 192 8.77 -5.48 13.99
CA LEU A 192 9.54 -4.25 13.91
C LEU A 192 11.02 -4.54 14.25
N VAL A 193 11.91 -4.39 13.27
CA VAL A 193 13.34 -4.71 13.40
C VAL A 193 14.08 -3.55 14.05
N GLY A 194 14.59 -3.74 15.27
CA GLY A 194 15.23 -2.69 16.08
C GLY A 194 16.29 -1.87 15.34
N SER A 195 17.20 -2.52 14.60
CA SER A 195 18.25 -1.85 13.81
C SER A 195 17.71 -0.90 12.74
N LEU A 196 16.47 -1.11 12.26
CA LEU A 196 15.83 -0.24 11.27
C LEU A 196 14.90 0.79 11.92
N VAL A 197 14.20 0.43 13.01
CA VAL A 197 13.13 1.25 13.59
C VAL A 197 13.59 2.13 14.75
N ASP A 198 14.57 1.71 15.54
CA ASP A 198 14.99 2.46 16.73
C ASP A 198 15.58 3.84 16.41
N PRO A 199 16.39 4.01 15.33
CA PRO A 199 16.87 5.32 14.91
C PRO A 199 15.74 6.30 14.51
N LEU A 200 14.56 5.79 14.15
CA LEU A 200 13.42 6.60 13.72
C LEU A 200 12.58 7.15 14.88
N ARG A 201 12.85 6.73 16.12
CA ARG A 201 12.06 7.17 17.29
C ARG A 201 12.41 8.58 17.79
N SER A 202 13.49 9.17 17.28
CA SER A 202 13.86 10.56 17.57
C SER A 202 13.09 11.55 16.68
N PHE A 203 13.08 12.82 17.09
CA PHE A 203 12.61 13.94 16.27
C PHE A 203 13.76 14.79 15.74
N GLU A 204 14.98 14.26 15.75
CA GLU A 204 16.15 14.97 15.24
C GLU A 204 16.00 15.25 13.74
N ALA A 205 16.54 16.38 13.30
CA ALA A 205 16.53 16.78 11.90
C ALA A 205 17.22 15.73 11.03
N THR A 206 16.59 15.38 9.92
CA THR A 206 17.00 14.29 9.03
C THR A 206 16.33 14.50 7.66
N ASP A 207 16.60 13.62 6.70
CA ASP A 207 16.03 13.71 5.35
C ASP A 207 14.52 13.36 5.31
N ASP A 208 13.86 13.76 4.22
CA ASP A 208 12.42 13.60 4.06
C ASP A 208 11.97 12.13 4.01
N HIS A 209 12.78 11.21 3.49
CA HIS A 209 12.40 9.79 3.44
C HIS A 209 12.39 9.19 4.84
N THR A 210 13.36 9.61 5.68
CA THR A 210 13.41 9.24 7.09
C THR A 210 12.18 9.78 7.82
N TRP A 211 11.79 11.05 7.65
CA TRP A 211 10.55 11.61 8.22
C TRP A 211 9.28 10.85 7.80
N ALA A 212 9.21 10.39 6.55
CA ALA A 212 8.12 9.58 6.05
C ALA A 212 8.08 8.20 6.74
N ASN A 213 9.23 7.53 6.86
CA ASN A 213 9.33 6.25 7.56
C ASN A 213 9.00 6.37 9.07
N ARG A 214 9.28 7.51 9.72
CA ARG A 214 8.81 7.79 11.09
C ARG A 214 7.29 7.72 11.19
N ALA A 215 6.57 8.34 10.25
CA ALA A 215 5.11 8.32 10.24
C ALA A 215 4.53 6.93 9.93
N VAL A 216 5.15 6.19 9.01
CA VAL A 216 4.77 4.80 8.70
C VAL A 216 4.94 3.91 9.94
N LEU A 217 6.08 4.01 10.63
CA LEU A 217 6.35 3.30 11.87
C LEU A 217 5.31 3.64 12.94
N HIS A 218 5.05 4.93 13.16
CA HIS A 218 4.06 5.37 14.13
C HIS A 218 2.65 4.83 13.82
N CYS A 219 2.25 4.81 12.55
CA CYS A 219 0.97 4.23 12.13
C CYS A 219 0.89 2.74 12.49
N ALA A 220 1.96 1.97 12.28
CA ALA A 220 2.00 0.56 12.70
C ALA A 220 1.88 0.39 14.22
N GLU A 221 2.57 1.22 15.00
CA GLU A 221 2.49 1.18 16.46
C GLU A 221 1.11 1.56 17.01
N VAL A 222 0.44 2.52 16.36
CA VAL A 222 -0.95 2.87 16.68
C VAL A 222 -1.88 1.71 16.38
N LEU A 223 -1.75 1.05 15.23
CA LEU A 223 -2.58 -0.12 14.89
C LEU A 223 -2.38 -1.25 15.90
N ASN A 224 -1.12 -1.53 16.30
CA ASN A 224 -0.83 -2.52 17.33
C ASN A 224 -1.46 -2.16 18.69
N PHE A 225 -1.47 -0.88 19.05
CA PHE A 225 -2.17 -0.42 20.26
C PHE A 225 -3.70 -0.55 20.14
N VAL A 226 -4.29 -0.19 18.99
CA VAL A 226 -5.74 -0.24 18.78
C VAL A 226 -6.27 -1.68 18.70
N HIS A 227 -5.48 -2.61 18.18
CA HIS A 227 -5.91 -4.00 18.04
C HIS A 227 -5.33 -4.95 19.10
N GLY A 228 -4.42 -4.46 19.95
CA GLY A 228 -3.81 -5.20 21.04
C GLY A 228 -4.13 -4.67 22.44
N PRO A 229 -3.25 -4.93 23.43
CA PRO A 229 -3.44 -4.49 24.81
C PRO A 229 -3.46 -2.96 24.94
N ARG A 230 -4.57 -2.42 25.46
CA ARG A 230 -4.77 -0.98 25.65
C ARG A 230 -4.37 -0.53 27.05
N SER A 231 -3.64 0.57 27.14
CA SER A 231 -3.43 1.32 28.39
C SER A 231 -3.54 2.83 28.15
N PRO A 232 -4.05 3.61 29.14
CA PRO A 232 -4.09 5.07 29.03
C PRO A 232 -2.71 5.70 28.81
N ASP A 233 -1.66 5.16 29.44
CA ASP A 233 -0.30 5.66 29.29
C ASP A 233 0.23 5.49 27.86
N ARG A 234 -0.01 4.33 27.24
CA ARG A 234 0.39 4.07 25.86
C ARG A 234 -0.41 4.93 24.88
N TRP A 235 -1.70 5.12 25.13
CA TRP A 235 -2.51 6.05 24.33
C TRP A 235 -1.93 7.48 24.40
N ASN A 236 -1.63 7.97 25.61
CA ASN A 236 -1.05 9.30 25.83
C ASN A 236 0.33 9.44 25.19
N GLU A 237 1.16 8.40 25.21
CA GLU A 237 2.44 8.37 24.50
C GLU A 237 2.26 8.51 22.99
N LEU A 238 1.41 7.66 22.39
CA LEU A 238 1.16 7.68 20.95
C LEU A 238 0.54 9.01 20.50
N GLN A 239 -0.42 9.54 21.25
CA GLN A 239 -1.03 10.83 20.94
C GLN A 239 -0.03 11.99 21.06
N ARG A 240 0.86 11.96 22.06
CA ARG A 240 1.95 12.94 22.15
C ARG A 240 2.90 12.84 20.97
N TRP A 241 3.29 11.63 20.59
CA TRP A 241 4.15 11.41 19.42
C TRP A 241 3.50 11.97 18.14
N ASN A 242 2.20 11.71 17.94
CA ASN A 242 1.43 12.22 16.81
C ASN A 242 1.50 13.77 16.75
N VAL A 243 1.26 14.45 17.88
CA VAL A 243 1.36 15.92 17.94
C VAL A 243 2.78 16.44 17.70
N LEU A 244 3.80 15.75 18.21
CA LEU A 244 5.19 16.16 18.06
C LEU A 244 5.69 15.99 16.63
N TRP A 245 5.29 14.93 15.93
CA TRP A 245 5.66 14.73 14.53
C TRP A 245 5.17 15.88 13.66
N GLU A 246 3.89 16.27 13.78
CA GLU A 246 3.31 17.38 13.01
C GLU A 246 4.03 18.71 13.28
N LYS A 247 4.42 18.96 14.54
CA LYS A 247 5.16 20.18 14.93
C LYS A 247 6.63 20.20 14.50
N SER A 248 7.21 19.03 14.24
CA SER A 248 8.64 18.89 13.95
C SER A 248 8.93 18.69 12.47
N LEU A 249 7.89 18.69 11.62
CA LEU A 249 8.03 18.53 10.19
C LEU A 249 8.96 19.61 9.59
N PRO A 250 9.90 19.22 8.71
CA PRO A 250 10.70 20.19 7.98
C PRO A 250 9.84 20.95 6.97
N GLU A 251 10.30 22.13 6.58
CA GLU A 251 9.59 23.02 5.63
C GLU A 251 9.33 22.35 4.26
N SER A 252 10.16 21.37 3.88
CA SER A 252 9.98 20.54 2.67
C SER A 252 8.62 19.83 2.62
N TYR A 253 7.99 19.56 3.77
CA TYR A 253 6.67 18.95 3.86
C TYR A 253 5.52 19.94 3.66
N ALA A 254 5.77 21.23 3.40
CA ALA A 254 4.73 22.15 3.03
C ALA A 254 4.10 21.75 1.67
N PRO A 255 2.76 21.69 1.55
CA PRO A 255 2.12 21.41 0.27
C PRO A 255 2.43 22.53 -0.73
N ILE A 256 2.62 22.17 -2.00
CA ILE A 256 2.82 23.15 -3.09
C ILE A 256 1.52 23.88 -3.45
N PHE A 257 0.38 23.28 -3.11
CA PHE A 257 -0.94 23.85 -3.31
C PHE A 257 -1.89 23.30 -2.25
N GLN A 258 -2.73 24.18 -1.69
CA GLN A 258 -3.80 23.82 -0.78
C GLN A 258 -5.01 24.71 -1.04
N GLU A 259 -6.16 24.10 -1.31
CA GLU A 259 -7.46 24.75 -1.38
C GLU A 259 -8.47 23.97 -0.53
N ASP A 260 -9.27 24.70 0.25
CA ASP A 260 -10.32 24.10 1.07
C ASP A 260 -11.43 23.50 0.19
N GLY A 261 -11.99 22.38 0.62
CA GLY A 261 -13.06 21.64 -0.07
C GLY A 261 -14.43 22.34 -0.06
N ALA A 262 -14.50 23.66 -0.26
CA ALA A 262 -15.76 24.38 -0.30
C ALA A 262 -16.55 24.10 -1.60
N ARG A 263 -15.84 23.83 -2.71
CA ARG A 263 -16.42 23.51 -4.02
C ARG A 263 -16.54 22.01 -4.33
N TYR A 264 -15.77 21.19 -3.63
CA TYR A 264 -15.64 19.74 -3.86
C TYR A 264 -15.79 18.99 -2.53
N ALA A 265 -16.13 17.70 -2.54
CA ALA A 265 -16.27 16.94 -1.28
C ALA A 265 -14.96 16.89 -0.47
N PHE A 266 -13.80 16.94 -1.15
CA PHE A 266 -12.48 16.88 -0.52
C PHE A 266 -11.66 18.15 -0.81
N PRO A 267 -10.75 18.55 0.10
CA PRO A 267 -9.77 19.59 -0.20
C PRO A 267 -8.81 19.17 -1.31
N ALA A 268 -8.26 20.12 -2.04
CA ALA A 268 -7.18 19.88 -2.99
C ALA A 268 -5.84 20.12 -2.31
N ILE A 269 -5.00 19.08 -2.17
CA ILE A 269 -3.70 19.17 -1.50
C ILE A 269 -2.64 18.48 -2.34
N TRP A 270 -1.63 19.23 -2.79
CA TRP A 270 -0.58 18.72 -3.68
C TRP A 270 0.77 18.78 -2.99
N TYR A 271 1.57 17.73 -3.14
CA TYR A 271 2.94 17.65 -2.66
C TYR A 271 3.90 17.45 -3.83
N ARG A 272 5.17 17.72 -3.57
CA ARG A 272 6.24 17.60 -4.58
C ARG A 272 6.81 16.19 -4.67
N GLN A 273 6.90 15.48 -3.55
CA GLN A 273 7.58 14.17 -3.47
C GLN A 273 6.68 13.11 -2.85
N SER A 274 6.90 11.86 -3.25
CA SER A 274 6.07 10.72 -2.83
C SER A 274 6.25 10.41 -1.33
N CYS A 275 7.46 10.63 -0.79
CA CYS A 275 7.73 10.50 0.65
C CYS A 275 6.89 11.49 1.49
N HIS A 276 6.69 12.73 1.02
CA HIS A 276 5.83 13.71 1.71
C HIS A 276 4.39 13.23 1.74
N VAL A 277 3.87 12.79 0.59
CA VAL A 277 2.51 12.26 0.45
C VAL A 277 2.26 11.11 1.42
N ILE A 278 3.13 10.10 1.39
CA ILE A 278 2.99 8.89 2.18
C ILE A 278 3.21 9.15 3.66
N GLY A 279 4.22 9.95 4.02
CA GLY A 279 4.47 10.35 5.39
C GLY A 279 3.25 11.04 6.01
N VAL A 280 2.70 12.05 5.33
CA VAL A 280 1.52 12.77 5.83
C VAL A 280 0.29 11.86 5.88
N GLN A 281 0.02 11.05 4.85
CA GLN A 281 -1.16 10.19 4.88
C GLN A 281 -1.09 9.11 5.96
N HIS A 282 0.07 8.49 6.20
CA HIS A 282 0.21 7.50 7.28
C HIS A 282 0.13 8.16 8.67
N HIS A 283 0.65 9.37 8.82
CA HIS A 283 0.43 10.16 10.04
C HIS A 283 -1.05 10.46 10.28
N LEU A 284 -1.80 10.89 9.25
CA LEU A 284 -3.23 11.14 9.35
C LEU A 284 -4.03 9.84 9.62
N LEU A 285 -3.59 8.71 9.05
CA LEU A 285 -4.19 7.41 9.33
C LEU A 285 -3.98 7.02 10.80
N ALA A 286 -2.77 7.19 11.32
CA ALA A 286 -2.47 7.01 12.74
C ALA A 286 -3.38 7.90 13.62
N GLN A 287 -3.54 9.17 13.26
CA GLN A 287 -4.44 10.10 13.95
C GLN A 287 -5.89 9.59 13.97
N LEU A 288 -6.41 9.07 12.85
CA LEU A 288 -7.76 8.50 12.79
C LEU A 288 -7.94 7.35 13.79
N PHE A 289 -7.00 6.42 13.81
CA PHE A 289 -7.05 5.27 14.71
C PHE A 289 -6.93 5.69 16.18
N ILE A 290 -6.04 6.63 16.52
CA ILE A 290 -5.95 7.18 17.89
C ILE A 290 -7.28 7.82 18.30
N LEU A 291 -7.84 8.69 17.45
CA LEU A 291 -9.11 9.38 17.73
C LEU A 291 -10.26 8.40 17.93
N SER A 292 -10.33 7.33 17.12
CA SER A 292 -11.37 6.32 17.24
C SER A 292 -11.21 5.40 18.45
N SER A 293 -10.00 5.33 19.01
CA SER A 293 -9.67 4.49 20.16
C SER A 293 -9.89 5.16 21.52
N ASP A 294 -10.22 6.45 21.52
CA ASP A 294 -10.49 7.21 22.75
C ASP A 294 -11.73 6.65 23.47
N ASN A 295 -11.71 6.66 24.81
CA ASN A 295 -12.84 6.16 25.59
C ASN A 295 -13.98 7.19 25.61
N THR A 296 -14.84 7.10 24.61
CA THR A 296 -15.94 8.04 24.37
C THR A 296 -17.25 7.66 25.08
N GLU A 297 -17.26 6.60 25.90
CA GLU A 297 -18.48 6.13 26.57
C GLU A 297 -19.08 7.19 27.49
N GLN A 298 -18.22 8.00 28.12
CA GLN A 298 -18.63 9.08 29.04
C GLN A 298 -18.85 10.43 28.36
N TRP A 299 -18.67 10.51 27.03
CA TRP A 299 -18.73 11.77 26.32
C TRP A 299 -20.18 12.21 26.09
N GLY A 300 -20.46 13.48 26.36
CA GLY A 300 -21.72 14.11 26.00
C GLY A 300 -21.96 14.11 24.48
N TYR A 301 -23.22 14.25 24.07
CA TYR A 301 -23.63 14.23 22.65
C TYR A 301 -22.84 15.20 21.77
N GLY A 302 -22.62 16.43 22.24
CA GLY A 302 -21.82 17.43 21.52
C GLY A 302 -20.36 17.01 21.29
N ALA A 303 -19.74 16.32 22.26
CA ALA A 303 -18.37 15.83 22.11
C ALA A 303 -18.29 14.67 21.09
N LYS A 304 -19.32 13.82 21.03
CA LYS A 304 -19.43 12.75 20.01
C LYS A 304 -19.61 13.33 18.60
N ILE A 305 -20.37 14.42 18.46
CA ILE A 305 -20.48 15.15 17.18
C ILE A 305 -19.12 15.73 16.79
N ALA A 306 -18.45 16.45 17.70
CA ALA A 306 -17.15 17.05 17.42
C ALA A 306 -16.08 16.01 17.02
N LEU A 307 -16.11 14.82 17.63
CA LEU A 307 -15.25 13.70 17.23
C LEU A 307 -15.56 13.22 15.81
N ARG A 308 -16.84 13.00 15.49
CA ARG A 308 -17.27 12.60 14.14
C ARG A 308 -16.82 13.63 13.10
N GLU A 309 -17.04 14.91 13.35
CA GLU A 309 -16.60 16.00 12.46
C GLU A 309 -15.08 16.02 12.29
N ARG A 310 -14.32 15.75 13.37
CA ARG A 310 -12.86 15.65 13.30
C ARG A 310 -12.41 14.45 12.45
N ILE A 311 -12.96 13.27 12.68
CA ILE A 311 -12.68 12.06 11.88
C ILE A 311 -13.01 12.32 10.41
N GLN A 312 -14.19 12.87 10.12
CA GLN A 312 -14.59 13.18 8.75
C GLN A 312 -13.63 14.19 8.09
N ARG A 313 -13.21 15.25 8.79
CA ARG A 313 -12.22 16.20 8.27
C ARG A 313 -10.89 15.52 7.92
N VAL A 314 -10.41 14.62 8.77
CA VAL A 314 -9.15 13.90 8.51
C VAL A 314 -9.29 12.94 7.32
N VAL A 315 -10.39 12.18 7.23
CA VAL A 315 -10.64 11.30 6.06
C VAL A 315 -10.73 12.12 4.76
N ARG A 316 -11.44 13.26 4.75
CA ARG A 316 -11.49 14.16 3.59
C ARG A 316 -10.08 14.63 3.21
N LYS A 317 -9.24 14.98 4.19
CA LYS A 317 -7.84 15.37 3.94
C LYS A 317 -7.04 14.24 3.31
N ILE A 318 -7.14 13.00 3.80
CA ILE A 318 -6.45 11.83 3.21
C ILE A 318 -6.93 11.60 1.76
N CYS A 319 -8.23 11.68 1.51
CA CYS A 319 -8.80 11.52 0.16
C CYS A 319 -8.35 12.63 -0.79
N GLY A 320 -8.35 13.88 -0.30
CA GLY A 320 -7.86 15.05 -1.04
C GLY A 320 -6.39 14.95 -1.42
N ILE A 321 -5.55 14.44 -0.51
CA ILE A 321 -4.14 14.13 -0.80
C ILE A 321 -4.03 13.02 -1.84
N GLY A 322 -4.84 11.96 -1.74
CA GLY A 322 -4.86 10.88 -2.73
C GLY A 322 -5.19 11.40 -4.13
N LEU A 323 -6.28 12.15 -4.28
CA LEU A 323 -6.69 12.72 -5.57
C LEU A 323 -5.71 13.78 -6.09
N GLY A 324 -5.12 14.56 -5.20
CA GLY A 324 -4.15 15.60 -5.56
C GLY A 324 -2.79 15.08 -6.03
N ASN A 325 -2.47 13.82 -5.74
CA ASN A 325 -1.13 13.23 -5.98
C ASN A 325 -1.20 11.89 -6.73
N GLN A 326 -2.09 11.79 -7.71
CA GLN A 326 -2.32 10.58 -8.52
C GLN A 326 -1.10 10.12 -9.34
N TRP A 327 -0.12 11.00 -9.54
CA TRP A 327 1.16 10.64 -10.16
C TRP A 327 1.97 9.63 -9.31
N THR A 328 1.64 9.49 -8.02
CA THR A 328 2.16 8.45 -7.13
C THR A 328 0.99 7.57 -6.65
N PRO A 329 0.64 6.48 -7.37
CA PRO A 329 -0.55 5.65 -7.08
C PRO A 329 -0.74 5.16 -5.63
N PRO A 330 0.32 4.88 -4.84
CA PRO A 330 0.15 4.58 -3.41
C PRO A 330 -0.58 5.65 -2.58
N SER A 331 -0.68 6.89 -3.09
CA SER A 331 -1.46 7.95 -2.45
C SER A 331 -2.96 7.65 -2.42
N VAL A 332 -3.52 7.17 -3.54
CA VAL A 332 -4.93 6.77 -3.61
C VAL A 332 -5.18 5.46 -2.87
N PHE A 333 -4.20 4.55 -2.82
CA PHE A 333 -4.32 3.32 -2.01
C PHE A 333 -4.48 3.64 -0.52
N THR A 334 -3.76 4.64 -0.02
CA THR A 334 -3.90 5.11 1.37
C THR A 334 -5.25 5.78 1.62
N ALA A 335 -5.80 6.48 0.63
CA ALA A 335 -7.18 6.97 0.70
C ALA A 335 -8.21 5.83 0.74
N CYS A 336 -8.02 4.76 -0.06
CA CYS A 336 -8.87 3.58 0.01
C CYS A 336 -8.84 2.92 1.41
N MET A 337 -7.67 2.87 2.06
CA MET A 337 -7.56 2.39 3.45
C MET A 337 -8.41 3.21 4.41
N ALA A 338 -8.31 4.54 4.35
CA ALA A 338 -9.09 5.44 5.18
C ALA A 338 -10.60 5.32 4.94
N ILE A 339 -11.02 5.19 3.68
CA ILE A 339 -12.44 4.95 3.32
C ILE A 339 -12.91 3.60 3.84
N SER A 340 -12.10 2.54 3.69
CA SER A 340 -12.46 1.21 4.18
C SER A 340 -12.68 1.20 5.70
N ALA A 341 -11.84 1.90 6.45
CA ALA A 341 -11.90 1.93 7.91
C ALA A 341 -12.93 2.91 8.49
N PHE A 342 -13.12 4.08 7.86
CA PHE A 342 -13.88 5.20 8.44
C PHE A 342 -14.97 5.77 7.51
N GLY A 343 -15.17 5.20 6.31
CA GLY A 343 -16.16 5.71 5.35
C GLY A 343 -17.61 5.59 5.84
N ASP A 344 -17.92 4.65 6.72
CA ASP A 344 -19.22 4.49 7.38
C ASP A 344 -19.57 5.64 8.35
N TRP A 345 -18.61 6.48 8.70
CA TRP A 345 -18.84 7.68 9.51
C TRP A 345 -19.50 8.83 8.73
N PHE A 346 -19.68 8.67 7.41
CA PHE A 346 -20.20 9.71 6.51
C PHE A 346 -21.67 9.51 6.16
N GLN A 347 -22.43 10.59 6.27
CA GLN A 347 -23.87 10.64 5.93
C GLN A 347 -24.17 11.58 4.76
N ASP A 348 -23.30 12.55 4.47
CA ASP A 348 -23.47 13.46 3.33
C ASP A 348 -23.27 12.69 2.02
N ARG A 349 -24.26 12.76 1.14
CA ARG A 349 -24.29 12.02 -0.12
C ARG A 349 -23.13 12.38 -1.05
N ARG A 350 -22.67 13.64 -1.04
CA ARG A 350 -21.57 14.10 -1.91
C ARG A 350 -20.25 13.47 -1.49
N ASP A 351 -19.99 13.39 -0.18
CA ASP A 351 -18.81 12.68 0.34
C ASP A 351 -18.84 11.19 -0.08
N GLN A 352 -19.98 10.53 0.10
CA GLN A 352 -20.14 9.11 -0.23
C GLN A 352 -19.93 8.83 -1.73
N GLU A 353 -20.49 9.68 -2.60
CA GLU A 353 -20.30 9.58 -4.05
C GLU A 353 -18.86 9.82 -4.46
N GLU A 354 -18.18 10.80 -3.88
CA GLU A 354 -16.79 11.07 -4.21
C GLU A 354 -15.85 9.95 -3.71
N MET A 355 -16.12 9.38 -2.54
CA MET A 355 -15.42 8.17 -2.08
C MET A 355 -15.64 6.99 -3.02
N MET A 356 -16.88 6.80 -3.50
CA MET A 356 -17.18 5.73 -4.46
C MET A 356 -16.45 5.94 -5.79
N ARG A 357 -16.42 7.18 -6.32
CA ARG A 357 -15.64 7.53 -7.52
C ARG A 357 -14.16 7.25 -7.32
N LEU A 358 -13.59 7.62 -6.19
CA LEU A 358 -12.19 7.35 -5.85
C LEU A 358 -11.90 5.84 -5.85
N LEU A 359 -12.73 5.03 -5.20
CA LEU A 359 -12.57 3.57 -5.18
C LEU A 359 -12.63 2.97 -6.60
N ILE A 360 -13.64 3.34 -7.39
CA ILE A 360 -13.79 2.87 -8.78
C ILE A 360 -12.56 3.24 -9.62
N LYS A 361 -12.13 4.51 -9.56
CA LYS A 361 -10.99 4.99 -10.33
C LYS A 361 -9.69 4.29 -9.94
N THR A 362 -9.48 4.05 -8.65
CA THR A 362 -8.28 3.35 -8.15
C THR A 362 -8.18 1.94 -8.73
N GLU A 363 -9.31 1.22 -8.80
CA GLU A 363 -9.34 -0.11 -9.43
C GLU A 363 -9.03 -0.05 -10.92
N GLN A 364 -9.68 0.87 -11.65
CA GLN A 364 -9.51 1.05 -13.10
C GLN A 364 -8.07 1.42 -13.49
N ASP A 365 -7.48 2.40 -12.80
CA ASP A 365 -6.20 2.99 -13.21
C ASP A 365 -4.99 2.18 -12.72
N HIS A 366 -5.15 1.40 -11.64
CA HIS A 366 -4.01 0.80 -10.94
C HIS A 366 -4.17 -0.69 -10.61
N ALA A 367 -5.25 -1.34 -11.07
CA ALA A 367 -5.53 -2.74 -10.79
C ALA A 367 -5.59 -3.07 -9.28
N ARG A 368 -5.95 -2.08 -8.44
CA ARG A 368 -6.12 -2.28 -7.00
C ARG A 368 -7.56 -2.72 -6.74
N PRO A 369 -7.81 -3.92 -6.21
CA PRO A 369 -9.16 -4.37 -5.93
C PRO A 369 -9.82 -3.50 -4.86
N THR A 370 -10.98 -2.93 -5.18
CA THR A 370 -11.78 -2.12 -4.27
C THR A 370 -13.21 -2.61 -4.13
N GLU A 371 -13.61 -3.64 -4.88
CA GLU A 371 -14.97 -4.17 -4.89
C GLU A 371 -15.55 -4.46 -3.50
N SER A 372 -14.83 -5.19 -2.66
CA SER A 372 -15.25 -5.50 -1.29
C SER A 372 -15.46 -4.24 -0.44
N VAL A 373 -14.60 -3.23 -0.60
CA VAL A 373 -14.74 -1.93 0.08
C VAL A 373 -15.97 -1.19 -0.44
N ARG A 374 -16.18 -1.14 -1.76
CA ARG A 374 -17.37 -0.52 -2.36
C ARG A 374 -18.65 -1.15 -1.86
N GLU A 375 -18.71 -2.49 -1.78
CA GLU A 375 -19.86 -3.22 -1.28
C GLU A 375 -20.13 -2.93 0.20
N LYS A 376 -19.06 -2.97 1.03
CA LYS A 376 -19.12 -2.56 2.44
C LYS A 376 -19.70 -1.15 2.58
N MET A 377 -19.20 -0.19 1.79
CA MET A 377 -19.65 1.20 1.84
C MET A 377 -21.09 1.37 1.39
N ARG A 378 -21.51 0.74 0.27
CA ARG A 378 -22.91 0.78 -0.18
C ARG A 378 -23.88 0.27 0.88
N LYS A 379 -23.50 -0.81 1.58
CA LYS A 379 -24.27 -1.34 2.71
C LYS A 379 -24.30 -0.38 3.89
N ALA A 380 -23.15 0.17 4.29
CA ALA A 380 -23.05 1.10 5.42
C ALA A 380 -23.85 2.39 5.19
N TRP A 381 -23.90 2.88 3.95
CA TRP A 381 -24.63 4.09 3.57
C TRP A 381 -26.10 3.84 3.20
N GLY A 382 -26.58 2.59 3.26
CA GLY A 382 -27.96 2.24 2.93
C GLY A 382 -28.32 2.42 1.45
N TRP A 383 -27.34 2.33 0.54
CA TRP A 383 -27.57 2.43 -0.91
C TRP A 383 -28.18 1.15 -1.50
N VAL A 384 -28.19 0.06 -0.74
CA VAL A 384 -28.80 -1.22 -1.12
C VAL A 384 -30.11 -1.35 -0.33
N SER A 385 -31.24 -1.28 -1.02
CA SER A 385 -32.55 -1.56 -0.44
C SER A 385 -32.62 -3.01 0.02
N ALA A 386 -33.23 -3.28 1.18
CA ALA A 386 -33.67 -4.63 1.54
C ALA A 386 -34.85 -5.03 0.62
N GLY A 387 -34.54 -5.43 -0.61
CA GLY A 387 -35.49 -6.02 -1.54
C GLY A 387 -35.69 -7.49 -1.18
N GLY A 388 -36.87 -7.82 -0.64
CA GLY A 388 -37.30 -9.20 -0.48
C GLY A 388 -37.33 -9.92 -1.84
N ASN A 389 -36.79 -11.13 -1.85
CA ASN A 389 -36.91 -12.17 -2.87
C ASN A 389 -36.85 -11.71 -4.35
N GLY A 390 -35.66 -11.87 -4.93
CA GLY A 390 -35.46 -12.00 -6.37
C GLY A 390 -35.10 -10.68 -7.06
N GLU A 391 -33.84 -10.58 -7.48
CA GLU A 391 -33.24 -9.53 -8.31
C GLU A 391 -32.84 -8.23 -7.57
N ALA A 392 -31.53 -8.09 -7.37
CA ALA A 392 -30.90 -6.89 -6.87
C ALA A 392 -31.04 -5.75 -7.90
N VAL A 393 -31.97 -4.82 -7.66
CA VAL A 393 -32.06 -3.58 -8.43
C VAL A 393 -31.07 -2.57 -7.85
N ILE A 394 -29.97 -2.33 -8.55
CA ILE A 394 -29.07 -1.22 -8.27
C ILE A 394 -29.78 0.07 -8.70
N SER A 395 -30.11 0.96 -7.75
CA SER A 395 -30.65 2.27 -8.10
C SER A 395 -29.52 3.19 -8.62
N TYR A 396 -29.34 3.22 -9.93
CA TYR A 396 -28.86 4.40 -10.64
C TYR A 396 -30.08 4.96 -11.38
N PRO A 397 -30.49 6.23 -11.17
CA PRO A 397 -30.27 7.21 -12.24
C PRO A 397 -30.32 8.71 -11.84
N GLY A 398 -29.84 9.57 -12.75
CA GLY A 398 -30.07 11.02 -12.78
C GLY A 398 -28.85 11.81 -13.23
#